data_AF-A0A0C3GTP6-F1
#
_entry.id   AF-A0A0C3GTP6-F1
#
_cell.length_a   1.000
_cell.length_b   1.000
_cell.length_c   1.000
_cell.angle_alpha   90.00
_cell.angle_beta   90.00
_cell.angle_gamma   90.00
#
_symmetry.space_group_name_H-M   'P 1'
#
loop_
_entity.id
_entity.type
_entity.pdbx_description
1 polymer ?
#
loop_
_entity_poly.entity_id
_entity_poly.type
_entity_poly.pdbx_seq_one_letter_code
_entity_poly.pdbx_strand_id
1 'polypeptide(L)'
;MKSRETSGFYKATTNSDCQAVLKKLKSSSSQVGNPFLLPMLIFQEELGRIKDRQRDIRRQVRRIEDALGLRLGRQADTNPYTFNDGTVDFEFLNRELVECSAQLQKRTPMVYPEALKNLEEAMEVYGAAIPPTIDAAETINCHIAFMSRLRFQQRRIRVIETYHSVTSTRLTAQANALYNLIAQKDNKLNYLVAVESRRIAAASKYEGTAMRTISILGIVFLPGTFVASILSTSFFDFQTATVSHLFWIYWAITVPLTLAVLLAWILWYRTNKHNHLELDKQLELSMPNLAERRLSAK
;
A
#
# COMPACT_ATOMS: atom_id res chain seq x y z
N MET A 1 -51.51 30.83 34.99
CA MET A 1 -51.37 31.25 33.58
C MET A 1 -50.13 30.54 33.01
N LYS A 2 -50.28 29.38 32.35
CA LYS A 2 -49.13 28.72 31.70
C LYS A 2 -48.87 29.49 30.40
N SER A 3 -47.71 30.13 30.25
CA SER A 3 -47.39 30.79 28.98
C SER A 3 -47.36 29.71 27.89
N ARG A 4 -47.98 29.98 26.74
CA ARG A 4 -47.91 29.11 25.55
C ARG A 4 -46.59 29.35 24.80
N GLU A 5 -45.49 29.48 25.54
CA GLU A 5 -44.18 29.78 25.00
C GLU A 5 -43.31 28.52 25.03
N THR A 6 -43.00 28.02 23.84
CA THR A 6 -42.01 26.96 23.67
C THR A 6 -40.65 27.62 23.49
N SER A 7 -39.81 27.55 24.51
CA SER A 7 -38.41 28.01 24.44
C SER A 7 -37.47 26.83 24.22
N GLY A 8 -36.39 27.06 23.49
CA GLY A 8 -35.41 26.03 23.18
C GLY A 8 -34.05 26.63 22.81
N PHE A 9 -32.99 25.89 23.10
CA PHE A 9 -31.62 26.29 22.80
C PHE A 9 -31.05 25.42 21.67
N TYR A 10 -30.69 26.04 20.55
CA TYR A 10 -30.05 25.35 19.42
C TYR A 10 -28.59 25.76 19.33
N LYS A 11 -27.70 24.88 19.81
CA LYS A 11 -26.26 25.05 19.66
C LYS A 11 -25.81 24.52 18.31
N ALA A 12 -25.08 25.34 17.58
CA ALA A 12 -24.65 25.02 16.22
C ALA A 12 -23.17 25.38 16.00
N THR A 13 -22.57 24.72 15.02
CA THR A 13 -21.20 24.99 14.57
C THR A 13 -21.24 25.82 13.28
N THR A 14 -20.10 26.37 12.85
CA THR A 14 -19.99 27.07 11.56
C THR A 14 -20.38 26.20 10.35
N ASN A 15 -20.33 24.87 10.49
CA ASN A 15 -20.77 23.90 9.49
C ASN A 15 -22.27 23.52 9.60
N SER A 16 -22.98 24.07 10.59
CA SER A 16 -24.40 23.83 10.82
C SER A 16 -25.22 24.92 10.13
N ASP A 17 -26.16 24.52 9.27
CA ASP A 17 -26.98 25.46 8.52
C ASP A 17 -28.20 25.91 9.33
N CYS A 18 -27.95 26.67 10.41
CA CYS A 18 -29.02 27.21 11.25
C CYS A 18 -29.97 28.11 10.46
N GLN A 19 -29.45 28.77 9.44
CA GLN A 19 -30.24 29.67 8.60
C GLN A 19 -31.27 28.89 7.80
N ALA A 20 -30.92 27.73 7.26
CA ALA A 20 -31.87 26.83 6.61
C ALA A 20 -32.97 26.35 7.58
N VAL A 21 -32.61 25.92 8.80
CA VAL A 21 -33.57 25.50 9.83
C VAL A 21 -34.51 26.65 10.20
N LEU A 22 -33.97 27.85 10.45
CA LEU A 22 -34.77 29.04 10.78
C LEU A 22 -35.68 29.47 9.63
N LYS A 23 -35.22 29.39 8.38
CA LYS A 23 -36.04 29.69 7.21
C LYS A 23 -37.21 28.71 7.09
N LYS A 24 -36.96 27.41 7.28
CA LYS A 24 -38.00 26.37 7.29
C LYS A 24 -38.97 26.51 8.45
N LEU A 25 -38.48 26.92 9.63
CA LEU A 25 -39.32 27.20 10.79
C LEU A 25 -40.27 28.37 10.51
N LYS A 26 -39.76 29.48 9.95
CA LYS A 26 -40.57 30.64 9.55
C LYS A 26 -41.62 30.30 8.49
N SER A 27 -41.30 29.44 7.52
CA SER A 27 -42.26 28.98 6.53
C SER A 27 -43.29 27.96 7.05
N SER A 28 -43.09 27.41 8.24
CA SER A 28 -43.95 26.38 8.84
C SER A 28 -44.81 26.92 9.98
N SER A 29 -45.20 28.20 9.91
CA SER A 29 -45.93 28.93 10.97
C SER A 29 -47.24 28.26 11.40
N SER A 30 -47.91 27.55 10.50
CA SER A 30 -49.15 26.80 10.79
C SER A 30 -48.92 25.52 11.62
N GLN A 31 -47.69 25.02 11.72
CA GLN A 31 -47.36 23.78 12.44
C GLN A 31 -46.65 24.05 13.79
N VAL A 32 -46.55 25.32 14.20
CA VAL A 32 -45.82 25.77 15.41
C VAL A 32 -46.45 25.25 16.71
N GLY A 33 -47.72 24.81 16.67
CA GLY A 33 -48.42 24.26 17.84
C GLY A 33 -47.82 22.95 18.37
N ASN A 34 -47.00 22.23 17.58
CA ASN A 34 -46.36 21.00 18.03
C ASN A 34 -44.94 21.26 18.56
N PRO A 35 -44.61 20.88 19.82
CA PRO A 35 -43.30 21.14 20.43
C PRO A 35 -42.14 20.43 19.73
N PHE A 36 -42.41 19.42 18.90
CA PHE A 36 -41.41 18.62 18.18
C PHE A 36 -41.06 19.18 16.79
N LEU A 37 -41.67 20.29 16.35
CA LEU A 37 -41.37 20.90 15.04
C LEU A 37 -39.88 21.26 14.90
N LEU A 38 -39.30 21.95 15.87
CA LEU A 38 -37.91 22.38 15.81
C LEU A 38 -36.92 21.19 15.82
N PRO A 39 -37.02 20.22 16.76
CA PRO A 39 -36.21 19.01 16.71
C PRO A 39 -36.28 18.29 15.36
N MET A 40 -37.48 18.12 14.80
CA MET A 40 -37.68 17.45 13.51
C MET A 40 -36.99 18.16 12.35
N LEU A 41 -37.07 19.48 12.30
CA LEU A 41 -36.38 20.27 11.27
C LEU A 41 -34.86 20.15 11.39
N ILE A 42 -34.32 20.20 12.62
CA ILE A 42 -32.88 20.01 12.86
C ILE A 42 -32.43 18.63 12.36
N PHE A 43 -33.14 17.56 12.75
CA PHE A 43 -32.82 16.21 12.30
C PHE A 43 -32.92 16.07 10.78
N GLN A 44 -33.93 16.67 10.15
CA GLN A 44 -34.10 16.59 8.70
C GLN A 44 -32.92 17.22 7.95
N GLU A 45 -32.40 18.35 8.42
CA GLU A 45 -31.23 19.01 7.82
C GLU A 45 -29.93 18.23 8.04
N GLU A 46 -29.70 17.72 9.26
CA GLU A 46 -28.54 16.88 9.54
C GLU A 46 -28.54 15.61 8.69
N LEU A 47 -29.69 14.93 8.57
CA LEU A 47 -29.82 13.74 7.73
C LEU A 47 -29.70 14.03 6.23
N GLY A 48 -30.08 15.24 5.79
CA GLY A 48 -29.82 15.71 4.43
C GLY A 48 -28.31 15.77 4.14
N ARG A 49 -27.56 16.45 5.01
CA ARG A 49 -26.10 16.59 4.86
C ARG A 49 -25.36 15.26 4.94
N ILE A 50 -25.77 14.36 5.84
CA ILE A 50 -25.18 13.01 5.92
C ILE A 50 -25.40 12.26 4.61
N LYS A 51 -26.61 12.30 4.06
CA LYS A 51 -26.94 11.65 2.78
C LYS A 51 -26.08 12.17 1.63
N ASP A 52 -25.90 13.48 1.52
CA ASP A 52 -25.13 14.07 0.43
C ASP A 52 -23.64 13.69 0.52
N ARG A 53 -23.04 13.78 1.71
CA ARG A 53 -21.66 13.30 1.92
C ARG A 53 -21.50 11.82 1.61
N GLN A 54 -22.45 11.00 2.04
CA GLN A 54 -22.44 9.57 1.78
C GLN A 54 -22.60 9.25 0.28
N ARG A 55 -23.23 10.14 -0.50
CA ARG A 55 -23.28 10.06 -1.96
C ARG A 55 -21.90 10.36 -2.56
N ASP A 56 -21.19 11.36 -2.04
CA ASP A 56 -19.86 11.73 -2.52
C ASP A 56 -18.81 10.66 -2.21
N ILE A 57 -18.80 10.12 -0.98
CA ILE A 57 -17.97 8.97 -0.62
C ILE A 57 -18.25 7.80 -1.57
N ARG A 58 -19.52 7.47 -1.84
CA ARG A 58 -19.87 6.39 -2.78
C ARG A 58 -19.38 6.66 -4.21
N ARG A 59 -19.31 7.92 -4.65
CA ARG A 59 -18.72 8.27 -5.96
C ARG A 59 -17.21 8.05 -5.94
N GLN A 60 -16.51 8.45 -4.89
CA GLN A 60 -15.07 8.21 -4.74
C GLN A 60 -14.75 6.71 -4.73
N VAL A 61 -15.48 5.90 -3.95
CA VAL A 61 -15.31 4.44 -3.95
C VAL A 61 -15.50 3.85 -5.35
N ARG A 62 -16.47 4.33 -6.13
CA ARG A 62 -16.65 3.87 -7.52
C ARG A 62 -15.44 4.21 -8.40
N ARG A 63 -14.85 5.39 -8.25
CA ARG A 63 -13.63 5.75 -9.00
C ARG A 63 -12.48 4.81 -8.67
N ILE A 64 -12.31 4.46 -7.39
CA ILE A 64 -11.29 3.50 -6.93
C ILE A 64 -11.57 2.09 -7.50
N GLU A 65 -12.83 1.64 -7.46
CA GLU A 65 -13.26 0.34 -8.02
C GLU A 65 -13.00 0.24 -9.52
N ASP A 66 -13.32 1.31 -10.26
CA ASP A 66 -13.10 1.39 -11.71
C ASP A 66 -11.58 1.40 -12.01
N ALA A 67 -10.77 2.07 -11.19
CA ALA A 67 -9.31 2.09 -11.34
C ALA A 67 -8.63 0.75 -11.05
N LEU A 68 -9.15 -0.03 -10.09
CA LEU A 68 -8.67 -1.37 -9.77
C LEU A 68 -9.16 -2.43 -10.74
N GLY A 69 -9.98 -2.07 -11.73
CA GLY A 69 -10.48 -3.00 -12.76
C GLY A 69 -11.46 -4.05 -12.24
N LEU A 70 -12.00 -3.89 -11.02
CA LEU A 70 -12.94 -4.85 -10.41
C LEU A 70 -14.35 -4.77 -11.01
N ARG A 71 -14.62 -3.78 -11.87
CA ARG A 71 -15.79 -3.75 -12.75
C ARG A 71 -15.41 -4.22 -14.15
N LEU A 72 -15.75 -5.48 -14.44
CA LEU A 72 -15.74 -6.03 -15.80
C LEU A 72 -16.53 -5.09 -16.75
N GLY A 73 -15.83 -4.48 -17.72
CA GLY A 73 -16.47 -3.90 -18.91
C GLY A 73 -16.59 -2.38 -19.01
N ARG A 74 -15.96 -1.56 -18.15
CA ARG A 74 -15.97 -0.10 -18.33
C ARG A 74 -14.56 0.49 -18.20
N GLN A 75 -13.81 0.44 -19.30
CA GLN A 75 -12.56 1.16 -19.45
C GLN A 75 -12.94 2.63 -19.65
N ALA A 76 -12.74 3.46 -18.62
CA ALA A 76 -12.94 4.90 -18.78
C ALA A 76 -11.80 5.43 -19.67
N ASP A 77 -12.15 6.15 -20.75
CA ASP A 77 -11.21 6.72 -21.72
C ASP A 77 -10.13 7.64 -21.10
N THR A 78 -10.33 8.07 -19.86
CA THR A 78 -9.34 8.77 -19.04
C THR A 78 -9.38 8.22 -17.60
N ASN A 79 -8.45 7.34 -17.26
CA ASN A 79 -8.27 6.86 -15.90
C ASN A 79 -7.37 7.87 -15.14
N PRO A 80 -7.87 8.63 -14.15
CA PRO A 80 -7.05 9.61 -13.42
C PRO A 80 -5.97 8.96 -12.55
N TYR A 81 -5.99 7.62 -12.44
CA TYR A 81 -5.03 6.83 -11.69
C TYR A 81 -3.96 6.20 -12.59
N THR A 82 -3.87 6.60 -13.86
CA THR A 82 -2.79 6.16 -14.76
C THR A 82 -1.86 7.31 -15.10
N PHE A 83 -0.55 7.04 -15.06
CA PHE A 83 0.46 7.92 -15.62
C PHE A 83 0.30 8.02 -17.15
N ASN A 84 0.96 8.99 -17.77
CA ASN A 84 0.94 9.20 -19.23
C ASN A 84 1.48 8.00 -20.02
N ASP A 85 2.21 7.09 -19.37
CA ASP A 85 2.74 5.86 -19.96
C ASP A 85 1.76 4.67 -19.87
N GLY A 86 0.55 4.89 -19.32
CA GLY A 86 -0.48 3.86 -19.14
C GLY A 86 -0.29 2.97 -17.90
N THR A 87 0.71 3.24 -17.05
CA THR A 87 0.91 2.51 -15.79
C THR A 87 0.03 3.07 -14.68
N VAL A 88 -0.47 2.20 -13.80
CA VAL A 88 -1.32 2.60 -12.66
C VAL A 88 -0.45 3.19 -11.54
N ASP A 89 -0.83 4.38 -11.07
CA ASP A 89 -0.28 5.02 -9.87
C ASP A 89 -0.92 4.42 -8.61
N PHE A 90 -0.31 3.35 -8.10
CA PHE A 90 -0.76 2.67 -6.89
C PHE A 90 -0.61 3.53 -5.64
N GLU A 91 0.31 4.50 -5.60
CA GLU A 91 0.52 5.37 -4.44
C GLU A 91 -0.61 6.39 -4.34
N PHE A 92 -0.95 7.04 -5.46
CA PHE A 92 -2.08 7.95 -5.53
C PHE A 92 -3.40 7.24 -5.19
N LEU A 93 -3.59 6.03 -5.72
CA LEU A 93 -4.77 5.21 -5.44
C LEU A 93 -4.86 4.80 -3.96
N ASN A 94 -3.73 4.41 -3.35
CA ASN A 94 -3.69 4.08 -1.92
C ASN A 94 -4.03 5.28 -1.04
N ARG A 95 -3.53 6.48 -1.39
CA ARG A 95 -3.85 7.72 -0.67
C ARG A 95 -5.34 8.04 -0.73
N GLU A 96 -5.94 7.99 -1.91
CA GLU A 96 -7.40 8.20 -2.09
C GLU A 96 -8.23 7.17 -1.30
N LEU A 97 -7.79 5.90 -1.28
CA LEU A 97 -8.45 4.85 -0.50
C LEU A 97 -8.42 5.15 1.00
N VAL A 98 -7.25 5.51 1.53
CA VAL A 98 -7.07 5.85 2.95
C VAL A 98 -7.90 7.09 3.31
N GLU A 99 -7.88 8.11 2.46
CA GLU A 99 -8.67 9.32 2.68
C GLU A 99 -10.17 8.99 2.70
N CYS A 100 -10.66 8.20 1.74
CA CYS A 100 -12.05 7.77 1.68
C CYS A 100 -12.46 6.98 2.93
N SER A 101 -11.58 6.11 3.44
CA SER A 101 -11.79 5.37 4.69
C SER A 101 -11.90 6.30 5.89
N ALA A 102 -10.98 7.26 6.02
CA ALA A 102 -10.99 8.25 7.09
C ALA A 102 -12.26 9.13 7.05
N GLN A 103 -12.72 9.53 5.86
CA GLN A 103 -13.95 10.30 5.70
C GLN A 103 -15.19 9.51 6.15
N LEU A 104 -15.25 8.20 5.86
CA LEU A 104 -16.36 7.33 6.27
C LEU A 104 -16.42 7.16 7.79
N GLN A 105 -15.27 7.10 8.47
CA GLN A 105 -15.20 6.91 9.93
C GLN A 105 -15.53 8.18 10.74
N LYS A 106 -15.19 9.38 10.24
CA LYS A 106 -15.34 10.65 10.98
C LYS A 106 -16.77 10.99 11.45
N ARG A 107 -17.81 10.39 10.84
CA ARG A 107 -19.22 10.76 11.09
C ARG A 107 -20.15 9.55 11.06
N THR A 108 -19.80 8.50 11.78
CA THR A 108 -20.69 7.34 11.94
C THR A 108 -21.98 7.76 12.65
N PRO A 109 -23.17 7.44 12.12
CA PRO A 109 -24.45 7.93 12.63
C PRO A 109 -24.93 7.27 13.95
N MET A 110 -24.03 6.70 14.77
CA MET A 110 -24.37 5.86 15.93
C MET A 110 -25.26 6.54 16.98
N VAL A 111 -25.21 7.88 17.08
CA VAL A 111 -25.96 8.64 18.11
C VAL A 111 -27.41 8.91 17.68
N TYR A 112 -27.70 8.93 16.37
CA TYR A 112 -29.01 9.35 15.88
C TYR A 112 -30.14 8.33 16.12
N PRO A 113 -29.95 6.99 16.05
CA PRO A 113 -30.98 6.02 16.39
C PRO A 113 -31.52 6.19 17.82
N GLU A 114 -30.62 6.34 18.78
CA GLU A 114 -30.99 6.53 20.19
C GLU A 114 -31.70 7.87 20.41
N ALA A 115 -31.20 8.94 19.79
CA ALA A 115 -31.84 10.24 19.87
C ALA A 115 -33.26 10.26 19.24
N LEU A 116 -33.47 9.54 18.13
CA LEU A 116 -34.81 9.40 17.53
C LEU A 116 -35.74 8.50 18.36
N LYS A 117 -35.19 7.49 19.05
CA LYS A 117 -35.96 6.66 19.98
C LYS A 117 -36.46 7.49 21.16
N ASN A 118 -35.59 8.28 21.78
CA ASN A 118 -35.97 9.18 22.87
C ASN A 118 -37.02 10.21 22.41
N LEU A 119 -36.91 10.69 21.16
CA LEU A 119 -37.90 11.59 20.58
C LEU A 119 -39.24 10.90 20.31
N GLU A 120 -39.24 9.62 19.92
CA GLU A 120 -40.45 8.82 19.77
C GLU A 120 -41.17 8.65 21.10
N GLU A 121 -40.45 8.22 22.14
CA GLU A 121 -40.99 8.07 23.50
C GLU A 121 -41.57 9.38 24.02
N ALA A 122 -40.87 10.51 23.85
CA ALA A 122 -41.36 11.83 24.24
C ALA A 122 -42.63 12.24 23.48
N MET A 123 -42.71 11.90 22.18
CA MET A 123 -43.88 12.18 21.36
C MET A 123 -45.08 11.31 21.79
N GLU A 124 -44.87 10.05 22.14
CA GLU A 124 -45.94 9.17 22.65
C GLU A 124 -46.54 9.70 23.97
N VAL A 125 -45.68 10.14 24.91
CA VAL A 125 -46.12 10.77 26.16
C VAL A 125 -46.91 12.06 25.89
N TYR A 126 -46.45 12.89 24.95
CA TYR A 126 -47.17 14.10 24.56
C TYR A 126 -48.54 13.78 23.94
N GLY A 127 -48.60 12.78 23.05
CA GLY A 127 -49.83 12.33 22.40
C GLY A 127 -50.88 11.86 23.40
N ALA A 128 -50.47 11.10 24.43
CA ALA A 128 -51.35 10.66 25.51
C ALA A 128 -51.86 11.80 26.41
N ALA A 129 -51.12 12.92 26.47
CA ALA A 129 -51.44 14.07 27.30
C ALA A 129 -52.26 15.17 26.58
N ILE A 130 -52.68 14.95 25.33
CA ILE A 130 -53.47 15.92 24.56
C ILE A 130 -54.88 16.05 25.17
N PRO A 131 -55.29 17.23 25.67
CA PRO A 131 -56.60 17.41 26.27
C PRO A 131 -57.73 17.30 25.24
N PRO A 132 -58.89 16.68 25.57
CA PRO A 132 -60.07 16.65 24.72
C PRO A 132 -60.73 18.04 24.68
N THR A 133 -60.19 18.93 23.86
CA THR A 133 -60.65 20.31 23.61
C THR A 133 -61.22 20.44 22.20
N ILE A 134 -61.88 21.56 21.89
CA ILE A 134 -62.48 21.82 20.57
C ILE A 134 -61.42 21.73 19.44
N ASP A 135 -60.18 22.14 19.72
CA ASP A 135 -59.04 22.04 18.78
C ASP A 135 -58.28 20.71 18.85
N ALA A 136 -58.78 19.73 19.61
CA ALA A 136 -58.09 18.45 19.80
C ALA A 136 -57.96 17.67 18.50
N ALA A 137 -58.96 17.72 17.61
CA ALA A 137 -58.92 17.01 16.34
C ALA A 137 -57.75 17.48 15.44
N GLU A 138 -57.55 18.80 15.33
CA GLU A 138 -56.45 19.37 14.55
C GLU A 138 -55.09 19.08 15.19
N THR A 139 -55.00 19.18 16.52
CA THR A 139 -53.79 18.86 17.29
C THR A 139 -53.41 17.38 17.17
N ILE A 140 -54.38 16.47 17.24
CA ILE A 140 -54.21 15.02 17.07
C ILE A 140 -53.76 14.72 15.63
N ASN A 141 -54.40 15.29 14.61
CA ASN A 141 -54.01 15.09 13.21
C ASN A 141 -52.58 15.57 12.95
N CYS A 142 -52.22 16.74 13.50
CA CYS A 142 -50.86 17.27 13.45
C CYS A 142 -49.88 16.31 14.14
N HIS A 143 -50.20 15.84 15.36
CA HIS A 143 -49.39 14.89 16.10
C HIS A 143 -49.15 13.58 15.32
N ILE A 144 -50.18 12.98 14.73
CA ILE A 144 -50.08 11.76 13.90
C ILE A 144 -49.19 11.99 12.67
N ALA A 145 -49.30 13.16 12.02
CA ALA A 145 -48.44 13.51 10.89
C ALA A 145 -46.96 13.62 11.32
N PHE A 146 -46.70 14.21 12.48
CA PHE A 146 -45.35 14.28 13.05
C PHE A 146 -44.80 12.89 13.43
N MET A 147 -45.60 12.02 14.05
CA MET A 147 -45.20 10.63 14.34
C MET A 147 -44.85 9.85 13.07
N SER A 148 -45.64 10.03 12.01
CA SER A 148 -45.37 9.42 10.71
C SER A 148 -44.07 9.92 10.09
N ARG A 149 -43.77 11.22 10.21
CA ARG A 149 -42.49 11.82 9.78
C ARG A 149 -41.33 11.27 10.59
N LEU A 150 -41.49 11.06 11.91
CA LEU A 150 -40.42 10.52 12.77
C LEU A 150 -40.01 9.12 12.31
N ARG A 151 -41.01 8.24 12.16
CA ARG A 151 -40.81 6.87 11.70
C ARG A 151 -40.13 6.83 10.33
N PHE A 152 -40.48 7.77 9.45
CA PHE A 152 -39.77 7.92 8.18
C PHE A 152 -38.30 8.31 8.36
N GLN A 153 -37.96 9.23 9.27
CA GLN A 153 -36.55 9.56 9.58
C GLN A 153 -35.79 8.38 10.18
N GLN A 154 -36.41 7.60 11.09
CA GLN A 154 -35.81 6.38 11.63
C GLN A 154 -35.46 5.37 10.53
N ARG A 155 -36.38 5.14 9.59
CA ARG A 155 -36.12 4.27 8.42
C ARG A 155 -34.98 4.81 7.57
N ARG A 156 -34.92 6.12 7.34
CA ARG A 156 -33.82 6.75 6.59
C ARG A 156 -32.46 6.53 7.24
N ILE A 157 -32.37 6.63 8.56
CA ILE A 157 -31.11 6.38 9.29
C ILE A 157 -30.67 4.94 9.13
N ARG A 158 -31.58 3.97 9.31
CA ARG A 158 -31.26 2.55 9.12
C ARG A 158 -30.68 2.27 7.72
N VAL A 159 -31.23 2.93 6.71
CA VAL A 159 -30.71 2.85 5.33
C VAL A 159 -29.30 3.46 5.23
N ILE A 160 -29.05 4.61 5.86
CA ILE A 160 -27.72 5.23 5.91
C ILE A 160 -26.70 4.31 6.61
N GLU A 161 -27.07 3.69 7.74
CA GLU A 161 -26.23 2.73 8.46
C GLU A 161 -25.90 1.50 7.61
N THR A 162 -26.92 0.95 6.94
CA THR A 162 -26.73 -0.18 6.02
C THR A 162 -25.72 0.16 4.94
N TYR A 163 -25.86 1.34 4.33
CA TYR A 163 -24.91 1.76 3.31
C TYR A 163 -23.53 2.09 3.85
N HIS A 164 -23.42 2.59 5.09
CA HIS A 164 -22.14 2.84 5.75
C HIS A 164 -21.39 1.50 5.89
N SER A 165 -22.05 0.47 6.42
CA SER A 165 -21.51 -0.89 6.53
C SER A 165 -21.08 -1.45 5.17
N VAL A 166 -21.97 -1.43 4.17
CA VAL A 166 -21.65 -1.91 2.81
C VAL A 166 -20.47 -1.15 2.19
N THR A 167 -20.40 0.17 2.38
CA THR A 167 -19.30 0.99 1.83
C THR A 167 -17.99 0.68 2.54
N SER A 168 -18.02 0.43 3.85
CA SER A 168 -16.85 -0.01 4.62
C SER A 168 -16.34 -1.36 4.11
N THR A 169 -17.22 -2.34 3.94
CA THR A 169 -16.84 -3.66 3.39
C THR A 169 -16.24 -3.54 1.98
N ARG A 170 -16.83 -2.70 1.13
CA ARG A 170 -16.30 -2.43 -0.21
C ARG A 170 -14.89 -1.82 -0.14
N LEU A 171 -14.67 -0.81 0.71
CA LEU A 171 -13.34 -0.21 0.90
C LEU A 171 -12.30 -1.24 1.35
N THR A 172 -12.64 -2.11 2.30
CA THR A 172 -11.74 -3.19 2.74
C THR A 172 -11.41 -4.16 1.59
N ALA A 173 -12.41 -4.53 0.78
CA ALA A 173 -12.19 -5.37 -0.39
C ALA A 173 -11.26 -4.69 -1.42
N GLN A 174 -11.45 -3.40 -1.68
CA GLN A 174 -10.56 -2.63 -2.56
C GLN A 174 -9.14 -2.53 -2.01
N ALA A 175 -8.97 -2.34 -0.70
CA ALA A 175 -7.66 -2.28 -0.07
C ALA A 175 -6.90 -3.61 -0.26
N ASN A 176 -7.57 -4.73 0.00
CA ASN A 176 -6.99 -6.06 -0.19
C ASN A 176 -6.59 -6.31 -1.65
N ALA A 177 -7.45 -5.92 -2.61
CA ALA A 177 -7.15 -6.04 -4.02
C ALA A 177 -5.92 -5.20 -4.42
N LEU A 178 -5.84 -3.95 -3.95
CA LEU A 178 -4.70 -3.06 -4.16
C LEU A 178 -3.40 -3.67 -3.60
N TYR A 179 -3.41 -4.17 -2.36
CA TYR A 179 -2.23 -4.80 -1.77
C TYR A 179 -1.79 -6.05 -2.53
N ASN A 180 -2.74 -6.86 -3.03
CA ASN A 180 -2.42 -8.02 -3.85
C ASN A 180 -1.78 -7.62 -5.19
N LEU A 181 -2.25 -6.54 -5.84
CA LEU A 181 -1.66 -6.03 -7.08
C LEU A 181 -0.25 -5.47 -6.85
N ILE A 182 -0.03 -4.74 -5.75
CA ILE A 182 1.29 -4.24 -5.35
C ILE A 182 2.24 -5.42 -5.12
N ALA A 183 1.84 -6.41 -4.33
CA ALA A 183 2.65 -7.60 -4.07
C ALA A 183 2.97 -8.38 -5.35
N GLN A 184 2.03 -8.49 -6.29
CA GLN A 184 2.27 -9.12 -7.60
C GLN A 184 3.28 -8.33 -8.44
N LYS A 185 3.22 -6.99 -8.40
CA LYS A 185 4.20 -6.13 -9.08
C LYS A 185 5.60 -6.29 -8.49
N ASP A 186 5.72 -6.28 -7.17
CA ASP A 186 7.01 -6.47 -6.48
C ASP A 186 7.60 -7.85 -6.76
N ASN A 187 6.78 -8.90 -6.78
CA ASN A 187 7.23 -10.24 -7.15
C ASN A 187 7.75 -10.32 -8.59
N LYS A 188 7.08 -9.64 -9.55
CA LYS A 188 7.56 -9.54 -10.93
C LYS A 188 8.89 -8.77 -11.03
N LEU A 189 9.02 -7.66 -10.30
CA LEU A 189 10.28 -6.90 -10.24
C LEU A 189 11.41 -7.75 -9.65
N ASN A 190 11.17 -8.42 -8.52
CA ASN A 190 12.15 -9.31 -7.90
C ASN A 190 12.57 -10.46 -8.83
N TYR A 191 11.63 -11.02 -9.58
CA TYR A 191 11.93 -12.03 -10.60
C TYR A 191 12.84 -11.47 -11.70
N LEU A 192 12.55 -10.28 -12.23
CA LEU A 192 13.37 -9.63 -13.26
C LEU A 192 14.78 -9.31 -12.74
N VAL A 193 14.89 -8.81 -11.50
CA VAL A 193 16.18 -8.57 -10.84
C VAL A 193 16.96 -9.88 -10.69
N ALA A 194 16.31 -10.99 -10.33
CA ALA A 194 16.95 -12.29 -10.23
C ALA A 194 17.45 -12.81 -11.60
N VAL A 195 16.65 -12.61 -12.66
CA VAL A 195 17.05 -12.96 -14.04
C VAL A 195 18.27 -12.15 -14.47
N GLU A 196 18.28 -10.84 -14.24
CA GLU A 196 19.40 -9.98 -14.60
C GLU A 196 20.65 -10.32 -13.78
N SER A 197 20.48 -10.57 -12.48
CA SER A 197 21.57 -11.04 -11.60
C SER A 197 22.16 -12.36 -12.09
N ARG A 198 21.34 -13.29 -12.57
CA ARG A 198 21.80 -14.55 -13.16
C ARG A 198 22.59 -14.30 -14.45
N ARG A 199 22.15 -13.36 -15.29
CA ARG A 199 22.85 -12.98 -16.52
C ARG A 199 24.22 -12.36 -16.21
N ILE A 200 24.29 -11.46 -15.24
CA ILE A 200 25.54 -10.86 -14.76
C ILE A 200 26.47 -11.95 -14.23
N ALA A 201 25.98 -12.85 -13.36
CA ALA A 201 26.79 -13.95 -12.82
C ALA A 201 27.33 -14.88 -13.94
N ALA A 202 26.52 -15.15 -14.97
CA ALA A 202 26.97 -15.91 -16.14
C ALA A 202 28.06 -15.18 -16.93
N ALA A 203 27.90 -13.87 -17.16
CA ALA A 203 28.93 -13.04 -17.81
C ALA A 203 30.23 -12.99 -16.99
N SER A 204 30.15 -12.79 -15.67
CA SER A 204 31.30 -12.79 -14.77
C SER A 204 32.05 -14.13 -14.74
N LYS A 205 31.36 -15.26 -14.99
CA LYS A 205 32.04 -16.56 -15.15
C LYS A 205 33.00 -16.57 -16.35
N TYR A 206 32.66 -15.90 -17.44
CA TYR A 206 33.54 -15.77 -18.60
C TYR A 206 34.71 -14.84 -18.30
N GLU A 207 34.47 -13.70 -17.64
CA GLU A 207 35.53 -12.80 -17.17
C GLU A 207 36.51 -13.52 -16.23
N GLY A 208 36.01 -14.43 -15.38
CA GLY A 208 36.85 -15.28 -14.54
C GLY A 208 37.79 -16.20 -15.33
N THR A 209 37.44 -16.59 -16.57
CA THR A 209 38.35 -17.35 -17.44
C THR A 209 39.47 -16.48 -17.97
N ALA A 210 39.18 -15.26 -18.39
CA ALA A 210 40.20 -14.31 -18.83
C ALA A 210 41.18 -13.96 -17.70
N MET A 211 40.67 -13.78 -16.47
CA MET A 211 41.50 -13.56 -15.29
C MET A 211 42.46 -14.72 -15.03
N ARG A 212 41.99 -15.97 -15.16
CA ARG A 212 42.84 -17.17 -15.05
C ARG A 212 43.96 -17.17 -16.09
N THR A 213 43.67 -16.80 -17.34
CA THR A 213 44.67 -16.75 -18.40
C THR A 213 45.77 -15.73 -18.11
N ILE A 214 45.41 -14.52 -17.64
CA ILE A 214 46.40 -13.49 -17.27
C ILE A 214 47.28 -13.98 -16.12
N SER A 215 46.69 -14.60 -15.08
CA SER A 215 47.44 -15.14 -13.96
C SER A 215 48.41 -16.25 -14.39
N ILE A 216 47.99 -17.17 -15.27
CA ILE A 216 48.87 -18.21 -15.83
C ILE A 216 50.04 -17.58 -16.58
N LEU A 217 49.77 -16.56 -17.40
CA LEU A 217 50.79 -15.86 -18.18
C LEU A 217 51.82 -15.18 -17.26
N GLY A 218 51.36 -14.55 -16.18
CA GLY A 218 52.22 -13.96 -15.15
C GLY A 218 53.11 -14.99 -14.47
N ILE A 219 52.57 -16.16 -14.11
CA ILE A 219 53.33 -17.26 -13.48
C ILE A 219 54.45 -17.78 -14.40
N VAL A 220 54.20 -17.82 -15.71
CA VAL A 220 55.19 -18.28 -16.70
C VAL A 220 56.28 -17.25 -16.94
N PHE A 221 55.94 -15.95 -17.04
CA PHE A 221 56.91 -14.92 -17.42
C PHE A 221 57.74 -14.36 -16.26
N LEU A 222 57.18 -14.25 -15.05
CA LEU A 222 57.85 -13.65 -13.89
C LEU A 222 59.22 -14.29 -13.59
N PRO A 223 59.36 -15.62 -13.51
CA PRO A 223 60.64 -16.26 -13.18
C PRO A 223 61.69 -16.03 -14.27
N GLY A 224 61.29 -16.07 -15.54
CA GLY A 224 62.18 -15.79 -16.67
C GLY A 224 62.68 -14.35 -16.68
N THR A 225 61.79 -13.37 -16.45
CA THR A 225 62.17 -11.96 -16.35
C THR A 225 63.06 -11.65 -15.14
N PHE A 226 62.86 -12.35 -14.02
CA PHE A 226 63.66 -12.21 -12.81
C PHE A 226 65.09 -12.72 -13.04
N VAL A 227 65.23 -13.94 -13.58
CA VAL A 227 66.54 -14.51 -13.90
C VAL A 227 67.25 -13.69 -14.99
N ALA A 228 66.53 -13.23 -16.02
CA ALA A 228 67.09 -12.35 -17.05
C ALA A 228 67.57 -11.01 -16.48
N SER A 229 66.83 -10.40 -15.54
CA SER A 229 67.26 -9.16 -14.86
C SER A 229 68.52 -9.37 -14.05
N ILE A 230 68.64 -10.49 -13.32
CA ILE A 230 69.84 -10.83 -12.55
C ILE A 230 71.05 -11.02 -13.49
N LEU A 231 70.87 -11.76 -14.59
CA LEU A 231 71.94 -11.98 -15.58
C LEU A 231 72.31 -10.70 -16.35
N SER A 232 71.40 -9.72 -16.43
CA SER A 232 71.63 -8.41 -17.05
C SER A 232 72.39 -7.43 -16.15
N THR A 233 72.50 -7.72 -14.85
CA THR A 233 73.39 -6.93 -13.98
C THR A 233 74.85 -7.19 -14.36
N SER A 234 75.74 -6.24 -14.10
CA SER A 234 77.17 -6.26 -14.46
C SER A 234 78.01 -7.34 -13.76
N PHE A 235 77.37 -8.40 -13.26
CA PHE A 235 78.00 -9.58 -12.66
C PHE A 235 78.59 -10.55 -13.70
N PHE A 236 78.21 -10.43 -14.99
CA PHE A 236 78.73 -11.27 -16.08
C PHE A 236 79.43 -10.41 -17.15
N ASP A 237 80.73 -10.62 -17.33
CA ASP A 237 81.56 -9.84 -18.24
C ASP A 237 81.54 -10.44 -19.66
N PHE A 238 80.97 -9.71 -20.63
CA PHE A 238 80.76 -10.15 -22.02
C PHE A 238 81.81 -9.53 -22.97
N GLN A 239 83.11 -9.68 -22.66
CA GLN A 239 84.19 -8.99 -23.41
C GLN A 239 84.42 -9.50 -24.85
N THR A 240 83.73 -10.53 -25.31
CA THR A 240 83.87 -11.01 -26.70
C THR A 240 82.49 -11.30 -27.30
N ALA A 241 82.28 -10.84 -28.54
CA ALA A 241 81.05 -10.92 -29.32
C ALA A 241 80.68 -12.36 -29.77
N THR A 242 80.90 -13.35 -28.93
CA THR A 242 80.48 -14.74 -29.09
C THR A 242 79.53 -15.07 -27.94
N VAL A 243 78.41 -15.72 -28.25
CA VAL A 243 77.38 -16.10 -27.28
C VAL A 243 78.06 -16.82 -26.10
N SER A 244 78.08 -16.17 -24.93
CA SER A 244 78.80 -16.67 -23.76
C SER A 244 78.27 -18.05 -23.33
N HIS A 245 79.17 -18.96 -22.94
CA HIS A 245 78.88 -20.33 -22.49
C HIS A 245 77.90 -20.38 -21.28
N LEU A 246 77.59 -19.24 -20.66
CA LEU A 246 76.61 -19.09 -19.60
C LEU A 246 75.14 -19.09 -20.07
N PHE A 247 74.88 -19.07 -21.39
CA PHE A 247 73.52 -19.18 -21.91
C PHE A 247 72.80 -20.45 -21.43
N TRP A 248 73.54 -21.54 -21.17
CA TRP A 248 72.98 -22.78 -20.62
C TRP A 248 72.51 -22.64 -19.16
N ILE A 249 73.18 -21.81 -18.35
CA ILE A 249 72.85 -21.59 -16.93
C ILE A 249 71.49 -20.89 -16.79
N TYR A 250 71.16 -19.99 -17.73
CA TYR A 250 69.83 -19.38 -17.80
C TYR A 250 68.73 -20.45 -17.87
N TRP A 251 68.85 -21.42 -18.79
CA TRP A 251 67.89 -22.51 -18.92
C TRP A 251 67.91 -23.46 -17.72
N ALA A 252 69.09 -23.74 -17.16
CA ALA A 252 69.25 -24.61 -16.01
C ALA A 252 68.57 -24.08 -14.73
N ILE A 253 68.45 -22.76 -14.57
CA ILE A 253 67.80 -22.13 -13.40
C ILE A 253 66.34 -21.78 -13.70
N THR A 254 66.05 -21.24 -14.88
CA THR A 254 64.71 -20.72 -15.22
C THR A 254 63.66 -21.83 -15.33
N VAL A 255 64.02 -22.98 -15.89
CA VAL A 255 63.10 -24.14 -16.05
C VAL A 255 62.66 -24.73 -14.70
N PRO A 256 63.55 -25.10 -13.77
CA PRO A 256 63.11 -25.62 -12.47
C PRO A 256 62.39 -24.58 -11.63
N LEU A 257 62.77 -23.29 -11.73
CA LEU A 257 62.08 -22.22 -11.01
C LEU A 257 60.64 -22.03 -11.50
N THR A 258 60.42 -21.99 -12.83
CA THR A 258 59.05 -21.95 -13.40
C THR A 258 58.24 -23.18 -13.01
N LEU A 259 58.84 -24.37 -13.02
CA LEU A 259 58.18 -25.61 -12.61
C LEU A 259 57.78 -25.60 -11.13
N ALA A 260 58.63 -25.06 -10.26
CA ALA A 260 58.36 -24.90 -8.83
C ALA A 260 57.18 -23.94 -8.56
N VAL A 261 57.14 -22.78 -9.25
CA VAL A 261 56.02 -21.83 -9.10
C VAL A 261 54.71 -22.43 -9.64
N LEU A 262 54.76 -23.15 -10.77
CA LEU A 262 53.58 -23.85 -11.30
C LEU A 262 53.08 -24.94 -10.34
N LEU A 263 53.96 -25.75 -9.78
CA LEU A 263 53.59 -26.78 -8.79
C LEU A 263 52.97 -26.16 -7.54
N ALA A 264 53.57 -25.08 -7.02
CA ALA A 264 53.02 -24.36 -5.88
C ALA A 264 51.60 -23.81 -6.17
N TRP A 265 51.38 -23.23 -7.35
CA TRP A 265 50.06 -22.76 -7.76
C TRP A 265 49.05 -23.89 -7.94
N ILE A 266 49.43 -25.01 -8.56
CA ILE A 266 48.55 -26.18 -8.76
C ILE A 266 48.13 -26.76 -7.41
N LEU A 267 49.07 -26.91 -6.47
CA LEU A 267 48.79 -27.40 -5.12
C LEU A 267 47.84 -26.44 -4.38
N TRP A 268 48.12 -25.14 -4.41
CA TRP A 268 47.25 -24.13 -3.81
C TRP A 268 45.84 -24.12 -4.42
N TYR A 269 45.75 -24.17 -5.76
CA TYR A 269 44.49 -24.20 -6.48
C TYR A 269 43.67 -25.48 -6.19
N ARG A 270 44.31 -26.66 -6.10
CA ARG A 270 43.64 -27.92 -5.74
C ARG A 270 43.09 -27.88 -4.32
N THR A 271 43.86 -27.39 -3.35
CA THR A 271 43.43 -27.32 -1.94
C THR A 271 42.29 -26.32 -1.76
N ASN A 272 42.39 -25.13 -2.36
CA ASN A 272 41.31 -24.13 -2.28
C ASN A 272 40.04 -24.57 -3.01
N LYS A 273 40.14 -25.31 -4.11
CA LYS A 273 38.96 -25.81 -4.83
C LYS A 273 38.14 -26.79 -3.97
N HIS A 274 38.78 -27.59 -3.12
CA HIS A 274 38.09 -28.51 -2.21
C HIS A 274 37.24 -27.73 -1.19
N ASN A 275 37.82 -26.69 -0.59
CA ASN A 275 37.14 -25.86 0.40
C ASN A 275 35.93 -25.11 -0.19
N HIS A 276 36.03 -24.59 -1.43
CA HIS A 276 34.90 -23.92 -2.09
C HIS A 276 33.78 -24.88 -2.49
N LEU A 277 34.10 -26.11 -2.93
CA LEU A 277 33.08 -27.12 -3.28
C LEU A 277 32.30 -27.63 -2.06
N GLU A 278 32.95 -27.74 -0.91
CA GLU A 278 32.27 -28.10 0.35
C GLU A 278 31.34 -26.98 0.82
N LEU A 279 31.76 -25.71 0.68
CA LEU A 279 30.91 -24.54 0.94
C LEU A 279 29.68 -24.49 0.02
N ASP A 280 29.86 -24.70 -1.29
CA ASP A 280 28.75 -24.72 -2.26
C ASP A 280 27.78 -25.88 -1.99
N LYS A 281 28.28 -27.08 -1.68
CA LYS A 281 27.43 -28.22 -1.27
C LYS A 281 26.66 -27.92 0.01
N GLN A 282 27.28 -27.29 1.02
CA GLN A 282 26.61 -26.91 2.26
C GLN A 282 25.53 -25.84 2.03
N LEU A 283 25.77 -24.89 1.12
CA LEU A 283 24.78 -23.88 0.70
C LEU A 283 23.60 -24.53 -0.05
N GLU A 284 23.86 -25.43 -1.00
CA GLU A 284 22.81 -26.16 -1.71
C GLU A 284 21.98 -27.07 -0.79
N LEU A 285 22.61 -27.73 0.18
CA LEU A 285 21.91 -28.54 1.20
C LEU A 285 21.12 -27.69 2.21
N SER A 286 21.48 -26.42 2.41
CA SER A 286 20.76 -25.51 3.33
C SER A 286 19.64 -24.72 2.65
N MET A 287 19.66 -24.57 1.32
CA MET A 287 18.59 -23.94 0.53
C MET A 287 17.19 -24.60 0.63
N PRO A 288 17.02 -25.95 0.58
CA PRO A 288 15.70 -26.57 0.74
C PRO A 288 15.11 -26.31 2.15
N ASN A 289 15.95 -26.30 3.18
CA ASN A 289 15.54 -26.02 4.56
C ASN A 289 15.11 -24.54 4.76
N LEU A 290 15.66 -23.60 4.00
CA LEU A 290 15.24 -22.19 4.04
C LEU A 290 13.91 -21.96 3.32
N ALA A 291 13.63 -22.71 2.25
CA ALA A 291 12.34 -22.69 1.57
C ALA A 291 11.23 -23.30 2.44
N GLU A 292 11.50 -24.43 3.09
CA GLU A 292 10.54 -25.05 4.02
C GLU A 292 10.31 -24.21 5.28
N ARG A 293 11.35 -23.61 5.87
CA ARG A 293 11.19 -22.69 7.02
C ARG A 293 10.41 -21.41 6.69
N ARG A 294 10.45 -20.94 5.44
CA ARG A 294 9.63 -19.80 4.99
C ARG A 294 8.17 -20.18 4.72
N LEU A 295 7.89 -21.46 4.44
CA LEU A 295 6.54 -21.98 4.28
C LEU A 295 5.89 -22.36 5.61
N SER A 296 6.67 -22.75 6.63
CA SER A 296 6.16 -23.05 7.97
C SER A 296 5.98 -21.84 8.89
N ALA A 297 6.49 -20.67 8.49
CA ALA A 297 6.42 -19.41 9.26
C ALA A 297 5.34 -18.45 8.75
N LYS A 298 4.42 -18.92 7.89
CA LYS A 298 3.28 -18.18 7.35
C LYS A 298 1.99 -18.90 7.70
#